data_AF-A0A822E9E9-F1
#
_entry.id   AF-A0A822E9E9-F1
#
_cell.length_a   1.000
_cell.length_b   1.000
_cell.length_c   1.000
_cell.angle_alpha   90.00
_cell.angle_beta   90.00
_cell.angle_gamma   90.00
#
_symmetry.space_group_name_H-M   'P 1'
#
loop_
_entity.id
_entity.type
_entity.pdbx_description
1 polymer ?
#
loop_
_entity_poly.entity_id
_entity_poly.type
_entity_poly.pdbx_seq_one_letter_code
_entity_poly.pdbx_strand_id
1 'polypeptide(L)'
;NQECFPTYTFDLLQSGDDKLSPGVNFRFVEKYRLNETDYRTTTKMYGLRFVLTVAGHGGRFDIRRLFLAIGSGIGYMIIAELISEFIFMRIHKHL
;
A
#
# COMPACT_ATOMS: atom_id res chain seq x y z
N ASN A 1 -12.95 24.23 -9.92
CA ASN A 1 -13.52 22.92 -9.55
C ASN A 1 -12.39 21.99 -9.17
N GLN A 2 -12.39 21.45 -7.95
CA GLN A 2 -11.44 20.41 -7.57
C GLN A 2 -12.09 19.05 -7.85
N GLU A 3 -11.62 18.38 -8.90
CA GLU A 3 -12.05 17.03 -9.26
C GLU A 3 -11.36 16.04 -8.33
N CYS A 4 -12.09 15.56 -7.32
CA CYS A 4 -11.65 14.48 -6.44
C CYS A 4 -12.75 13.44 -6.42
N PHE A 5 -12.62 12.42 -7.27
CA PHE A 5 -13.57 11.32 -7.36
C PHE A 5 -12.89 10.03 -6.94
N PRO A 6 -13.59 9.15 -6.21
CA PRO A 6 -13.04 7.86 -5.85
C PRO A 6 -12.92 6.96 -7.08
N THR A 7 -11.84 6.20 -7.15
CA THR A 7 -11.68 5.09 -8.10
C THR A 7 -11.99 3.79 -7.39
N TYR A 8 -12.88 2.99 -7.96
CA TYR A 8 -13.25 1.68 -7.41
C TYR A 8 -12.51 0.58 -8.16
N THR A 9 -11.81 -0.26 -7.40
CA THR A 9 -11.13 -1.46 -7.89
C THR A 9 -11.64 -2.67 -7.10
N PHE A 10 -11.85 -3.79 -7.80
CA PHE A 10 -12.32 -5.03 -7.21
C PHE A 10 -11.30 -6.11 -7.48
N ASP A 11 -10.70 -6.63 -6.41
CA ASP A 11 -9.70 -7.69 -6.48
C ASP A 11 -10.17 -8.91 -5.69
N LEU A 12 -9.95 -10.10 -6.27
CA LEU A 12 -10.15 -11.36 -5.56
C LEU A 12 -8.92 -11.65 -4.70
N LEU A 13 -9.02 -11.37 -3.40
CA LEU A 13 -7.96 -11.58 -2.40
C LEU A 13 -7.47 -13.05 -2.31
N GLN A 14 -8.28 -14.01 -2.76
CA GLN A 14 -7.88 -15.42 -2.92
C GLN A 14 -7.58 -15.71 -4.39
N SER A 15 -6.44 -15.22 -4.89
CA SER A 15 -5.92 -15.55 -6.22
C SER A 15 -4.67 -16.39 -6.09
N GLY A 16 -4.88 -17.68 -5.83
CA GLY A 16 -3.86 -18.72 -5.79
C GLY A 16 -4.53 -20.08 -5.96
N ASP A 17 -3.87 -21.01 -6.66
CA ASP A 17 -4.31 -22.42 -6.79
C ASP A 17 -4.09 -23.16 -5.46
N ASP A 18 -4.67 -22.62 -4.38
CA ASP A 18 -4.60 -23.18 -3.04
C ASP A 18 -5.52 -24.41 -2.97
N LYS A 19 -5.01 -25.53 -3.51
CA LYS A 19 -5.67 -26.85 -3.47
C LYS A 19 -6.01 -27.31 -2.05
N LEU A 20 -5.38 -26.72 -1.03
CA LEU A 20 -5.55 -27.09 0.37
C LEU A 20 -6.82 -26.48 1.01
N SER A 21 -7.29 -25.31 0.55
CA SER A 21 -8.50 -24.67 1.09
C SER A 21 -9.23 -23.87 0.02
N PRO A 22 -10.05 -24.51 -0.84
CA PRO A 22 -10.87 -23.81 -1.81
C PRO A 22 -11.97 -23.02 -1.08
N GLY A 23 -11.76 -21.71 -0.93
CA GLY A 23 -12.75 -20.75 -0.43
C GLY A 23 -12.57 -20.28 1.03
N VAL A 24 -13.60 -19.61 1.56
CA VAL A 24 -13.62 -19.05 2.92
C VAL A 24 -14.69 -19.75 3.75
N ASN A 25 -14.30 -20.23 4.93
CA ASN A 25 -15.21 -20.84 5.89
C ASN A 25 -15.23 -20.06 7.20
N PHE A 26 -16.40 -19.99 7.81
CA PHE A 26 -16.64 -19.39 9.11
C PHE A 26 -17.29 -20.43 10.02
N ARG A 27 -16.88 -20.48 11.29
CA ARG A 27 -17.46 -21.38 12.27
C ARG A 27 -17.92 -20.59 13.47
N PHE A 28 -19.19 -20.75 13.83
CA PHE A 28 -19.74 -20.19 15.05
C PHE A 28 -20.20 -21.31 15.99
N VAL A 29 -20.18 -21.03 17.28
CA VAL A 29 -20.54 -21.97 18.34
C VAL A 29 -21.59 -21.32 19.22
N GLU A 30 -22.78 -21.89 19.24
CA GLU A 30 -23.84 -21.54 20.17
C GLU A 30 -23.73 -22.47 21.38
N LYS A 31 -23.51 -21.91 22.56
CA LYS A 31 -23.44 -22.68 23.81
C LYS A 31 -24.74 -22.49 24.57
N TYR A 32 -25.31 -23.58 25.08
CA TYR A 32 -26.53 -23.55 25.89
C TYR A 32 -26.45 -24.61 26.97
N ARG A 33 -27.20 -24.44 28.06
CA ARG A 33 -27.18 -25.34 29.22
C ARG A 33 -28.59 -25.90 29.41
N LEU A 34 -28.70 -27.22 29.53
CA LEU A 34 -29.96 -27.91 29.81
C LEU A 34 -29.72 -28.84 31.00
N ASN A 35 -30.55 -28.73 32.05
CA ASN A 35 -30.46 -29.58 33.25
C ASN A 35 -29.02 -29.72 33.79
N GLU A 36 -28.37 -28.59 34.08
CA GLU A 36 -26.98 -28.51 34.59
C GLU A 36 -25.88 -29.11 33.69
N THR A 37 -26.23 -29.52 32.47
CA THR A 37 -25.28 -30.04 31.49
C THR A 37 -25.05 -29.01 30.38
N ASP A 38 -23.78 -28.78 30.05
CA ASP A 38 -23.39 -27.84 28.99
C ASP A 38 -23.43 -28.50 27.62
N TYR A 39 -24.12 -27.85 26.69
CA TYR A 39 -24.26 -28.26 25.29
C TYR A 39 -23.72 -27.17 24.36
N ARG A 40 -23.38 -27.58 23.15
CA ARG A 40 -22.99 -26.64 22.09
C ARG A 40 -23.46 -27.10 20.72
N THR A 41 -23.99 -26.17 19.94
CA THR A 41 -24.21 -26.32 18.51
C THR A 41 -23.09 -25.61 17.77
N THR A 42 -22.33 -26.35 16.97
CA THR A 42 -21.27 -25.77 16.13
C THR A 42 -21.74 -25.75 14.69
N THR A 43 -21.84 -24.57 14.12
CA THR A 43 -22.30 -24.40 12.74
C THR A 43 -21.17 -23.89 11.88
N LYS A 44 -20.98 -24.54 10.72
CA LYS A 44 -20.00 -24.16 9.71
C LYS A 44 -20.72 -23.51 8.55
N MET A 45 -20.36 -22.27 8.24
CA MET A 45 -20.89 -21.50 7.12
C MET A 45 -19.80 -21.28 6.07
N TYR A 46 -20.22 -21.16 4.82
CA TYR A 46 -19.37 -20.83 3.68
C TYR A 46 -19.94 -19.58 3.02
N GLY A 47 -19.08 -18.64 2.64
CA GLY A 47 -19.53 -17.38 2.08
C GLY A 47 -18.39 -16.52 1.55
N LEU A 48 -18.74 -15.35 1.04
CA LEU A 48 -17.79 -14.37 0.53
C LEU A 48 -17.39 -13.40 1.64
N ARG A 49 -16.09 -13.10 1.72
CA ARG A 49 -15.56 -12.06 2.60
C ARG A 49 -15.27 -10.82 1.77
N PHE A 50 -16.09 -9.78 1.93
CA PHE A 50 -15.82 -8.48 1.35
C PHE A 50 -14.92 -7.67 2.27
N VAL A 51 -13.76 -7.22 1.77
CA VAL A 51 -12.85 -6.34 2.49
C VAL A 51 -12.82 -5.01 1.74
N LEU A 52 -13.30 -3.95 2.40
CA LEU A 52 -13.31 -2.61 1.83
C LEU A 52 -12.06 -1.87 2.32
N THR A 53 -11.09 -1.69 1.43
CA THR A 53 -9.89 -0.89 1.70
C THR A 53 -10.05 0.49 1.08
N VAL A 54 -10.05 1.53 1.92
CA VAL A 54 -10.13 2.92 1.47
C VAL A 54 -8.77 3.59 1.68
N ALA A 55 -8.14 4.00 0.60
CA ALA A 55 -6.86 4.70 0.63
C ALA A 55 -6.87 5.86 -0.37
N GLY A 56 -6.19 6.95 -0.01
CA GLY A 56 -6.06 8.12 -0.87
C GLY A 56 -4.99 9.07 -0.34
N HIS A 57 -4.36 9.81 -1.25
CA HIS A 57 -3.41 10.86 -0.89
C HIS A 57 -3.88 12.19 -1.49
N GLY A 58 -4.16 13.16 -0.62
CA GLY A 58 -4.55 14.51 -1.04
C GLY A 58 -3.32 15.42 -1.15
N GLY A 59 -3.12 16.02 -2.32
CA GLY A 59 -2.10 17.04 -2.54
C GLY A 59 -2.73 18.44 -2.64
N ARG A 60 -2.17 19.40 -1.90
CA ARG A 60 -2.41 20.83 -2.12
C ARG A 60 -1.07 21.52 -2.34
N PHE A 61 -1.07 22.53 -3.21
CA PHE A 61 0.10 23.36 -3.42
C PHE A 61 0.52 24.03 -2.09
N ASP A 62 1.79 23.86 -1.72
CA ASP A 62 2.42 24.44 -0.54
C ASP A 62 3.75 25.07 -0.95
N ILE A 63 3.87 26.38 -0.71
CA ILE A 63 5.05 27.17 -1.06
C ILE A 63 6.32 26.66 -0.36
N ARG A 64 6.22 26.09 0.85
CA ARG A 64 7.38 25.52 1.56
C ARG A 64 7.94 24.31 0.81
N ARG A 65 7.05 23.45 0.30
CA ARG A 65 7.42 22.27 -0.50
C ARG A 65 8.02 22.68 -1.83
N LEU A 66 7.55 23.78 -2.42
CA LEU A 66 8.16 24.33 -3.64
C LEU A 66 9.62 24.73 -3.42
N PHE A 67 9.90 25.54 -2.39
CA PHE A 67 11.28 25.98 -2.11
C PHE A 67 12.20 24.81 -1.76
N LEU A 68 11.71 23.79 -1.06
CA LEU A 68 12.47 22.56 -0.80
C LEU A 68 12.83 21.82 -2.10
N ALA A 69 11.87 21.68 -3.01
CA ALA A 69 12.10 21.04 -4.30
C ALA A 69 13.10 21.83 -5.17
N ILE A 70 12.97 23.15 -5.21
CA ILE A 70 13.91 24.03 -5.94
C ILE A 70 15.31 23.94 -5.34
N GLY A 71 15.44 24.05 -4.01
CA GLY A 71 16.72 23.96 -3.33
C GLY A 71 17.41 22.62 -3.56
N SER A 72 16.65 21.52 -3.51
CA SER A 72 17.15 20.18 -3.84
C SER A 72 17.60 20.10 -5.30
N GLY A 73 16.82 20.63 -6.24
CA GLY A 73 17.17 20.66 -7.66
C GLY A 73 18.47 21.41 -7.93
N ILE A 74 18.64 22.59 -7.33
CA ILE A 74 19.88 23.38 -7.43
C ILE A 74 21.07 22.60 -6.86
N GLY A 75 20.89 21.95 -5.70
CA GLY A 75 21.94 21.13 -5.09
C GLY A 75 22.44 20.02 -6.01
N TYR A 76 21.54 19.33 -6.71
CA TYR A 76 21.92 18.29 -7.68
C TYR A 76 22.71 18.86 -8.87
N MET A 77 22.32 20.03 -9.38
CA MET A 77 23.04 20.68 -10.49
C MET A 77 24.48 21.02 -10.10
N ILE A 78 24.69 21.58 -8.89
CA ILE A 78 26.02 21.92 -8.39
C ILE A 78 26.92 20.67 -8.29
N ILE A 79 26.38 19.57 -7.78
CA ILE A 79 27.14 18.31 -7.67
C ILE A 79 27.53 17.79 -9.06
N ALA A 80 26.63 17.87 -10.04
CA ALA A 80 26.91 17.44 -11.41
C ALA A 80 28.03 18.27 -12.05
N GLU A 81 28.02 19.59 -11.88
CA GLU A 81 29.06 20.49 -12.37
C GLU A 81 30.44 20.14 -11.76
N LEU A 82 30.50 19.95 -10.43
CA LEU A 82 31.74 19.60 -9.74
C LEU A 82 32.34 18.28 -10.24
N ILE A 83 31.48 17.27 -10.45
CA ILE A 83 31.92 15.98 -11.01
C ILE A 83 32.43 16.17 -12.44
N SER A 84 31.72 16.94 -13.26
CA SER A 84 32.14 17.20 -14.65
C SER A 84 33.48 17.91 -14.71
N GLU A 85 33.71 18.90 -13.85
CA GLU A 85 34.98 19.62 -13.77
C GLU A 85 36.10 18.71 -13.27
N PHE A 86 35.83 17.87 -12.26
CA PHE A 86 36.80 16.90 -11.76
C PHE A 86 37.25 15.92 -12.85
N ILE A 87 36.30 15.38 -13.63
CA ILE A 87 36.59 14.48 -14.76
C ILE A 87 37.41 15.21 -15.82
N PHE A 88 36.99 16.42 -16.22
CA PHE A 88 37.70 17.23 -17.21
C PHE A 88 39.16 17.49 -16.79
N MET A 89 39.37 17.91 -15.54
CA MET A 89 40.71 18.13 -14.97
C MET A 89 41.55 16.85 -14.96
N ARG A 90 40.94 15.68 -14.71
CA ARG A 90 41.68 14.42 -14.69
C ARG A 90 42.10 13.96 -16.08
N ILE A 91 41.28 14.21 -17.10
CA ILE A 91 41.59 13.93 -18.50
C ILE A 91 42.68 14.87 -18.99
N HIS A 92 42.54 16.19 -18.76
CA HIS A 92 43.54 17.17 -19.20
C HIS A 92 44.92 16.90 -18.57
N LYS A 93 44.99 16.55 -17.27
CA LYS A 93 46.27 16.28 -16.61
C LYS A 93 46.98 15.02 -17.11
N HIS A 94 46.28 14.12 -17.81
CA HIS A 94 46.84 12.90 -18.39
C HIS A 94 47.22 13.04 -19.88
N LEU A 95 46.95 14.20 -20.50
CA LEU A 95 47.44 14.61 -21.82
C LEU A 95 48.71 15.45 -21.68
#